data_AF-A0A8D0GZT6-F1
#
_entry.id   AF-A0A8D0GZT6-F1
#
_cell.length_a   1.000
_cell.length_b   1.000
_cell.length_c   1.000
_cell.angle_alpha   90.00
_cell.angle_beta   90.00
_cell.angle_gamma   90.00
#
_symmetry.space_group_name_H-M   'P 1'
#
loop_
_entity.id
_entity.type
_entity.pdbx_description
1 polymer ?
#
loop_
_entity_poly.entity_id
_entity_poly.type
_entity_poly.pdbx_seq_one_letter_code
_entity_poly.pdbx_strand_id
1 'polypeptide(L)'
;RCCPATCISHKCPLKCVPGSMPNASWEGNLRAIKWSDMTRSHGGCHGRYVRDICIYGPGDLKWLFNSSGMFANKFELKTYPPTVECLELRLRERALNQSETPVEPSWYF
;
A
#
# COMPACT_ATOMS: atom_id res chain seq x y z
N ARG A 1 7.07 13.40 -26.78
CA ARG A 1 7.19 12.74 -28.11
C ARG A 1 5.96 11.88 -28.29
N CYS A 2 4.96 12.38 -29.03
CA CYS A 2 3.77 11.60 -29.39
C CYS A 2 4.20 10.46 -30.32
N CYS A 3 3.68 9.24 -30.14
CA CYS A 3 3.88 8.17 -31.11
C CYS A 3 3.30 8.64 -32.47
N PRO A 4 4.07 8.60 -33.56
CA PRO A 4 3.54 8.91 -34.88
C PRO A 4 2.57 7.79 -35.28
N ALA A 5 1.31 8.15 -35.56
CA ALA A 5 0.30 7.50 -36.40
C ALA A 5 0.41 5.98 -36.71
N THR A 6 0.85 5.14 -35.77
CA THR A 6 1.00 3.68 -35.94
C THR A 6 0.03 2.91 -35.04
N CYS A 7 -1.14 3.50 -34.79
CA CYS A 7 -2.31 2.74 -34.41
C CYS A 7 -2.79 1.95 -35.63
N ILE A 8 -2.18 0.80 -35.90
CA ILE A 8 -2.72 -0.15 -36.87
C ILE A 8 -3.97 -0.75 -36.22
N SER A 9 -5.14 -0.47 -36.79
CA SER A 9 -6.40 -1.14 -36.43
C SER A 9 -6.79 -1.04 -34.94
N HIS A 10 -6.73 0.15 -34.35
CA HIS A 10 -7.10 0.44 -32.95
C HIS A 10 -6.27 -0.25 -31.85
N LYS A 11 -5.17 -0.95 -32.18
CA LYS A 11 -4.25 -1.50 -31.18
C LYS A 11 -3.07 -0.57 -30.98
N CYS A 12 -2.95 -0.03 -29.77
CA CYS A 12 -1.78 0.72 -29.33
C CYS A 12 -0.74 -0.28 -28.76
N PRO A 13 0.49 -0.33 -29.29
CA PRO A 13 1.56 -1.14 -28.69
C PRO A 13 1.81 -0.70 -27.25
N LEU A 14 2.16 -1.64 -26.36
CA LEU A 14 2.45 -1.33 -24.94
C LEU A 14 3.38 -0.12 -24.79
N LYS A 15 4.44 -0.03 -25.61
CA LYS A 15 5.40 1.10 -25.63
C LYS A 15 4.80 2.49 -25.90
N CYS A 16 3.62 2.56 -26.51
CA CYS A 16 2.93 3.81 -26.84
C CYS A 16 1.83 4.17 -25.82
N VAL A 17 1.59 3.33 -24.81
CA VAL A 17 0.68 3.64 -23.71
C VAL A 17 1.42 4.51 -22.68
N PRO A 18 0.94 5.72 -22.36
CA PRO A 18 1.55 6.56 -21.33
C PRO A 18 1.65 5.82 -19.99
N GLY A 19 2.81 5.89 -19.33
CA GLY A 19 3.04 5.20 -18.06
C GLY A 19 3.26 3.69 -18.18
N SER A 20 3.33 3.14 -19.40
CA SER A 20 3.69 1.73 -19.58
C SER A 20 5.14 1.46 -19.21
N MET A 21 5.38 0.29 -18.61
CA MET A 21 6.71 -0.26 -18.40
C MET A 21 6.87 -1.48 -19.32
N PRO A 22 7.27 -1.29 -20.59
CA PRO A 22 7.41 -2.40 -21.54
C PRO A 22 8.52 -3.40 -21.16
N ASN A 23 9.44 -2.99 -20.28
CA ASN A 23 10.46 -3.83 -19.66
C ASN A 23 10.23 -3.88 -18.14
N ALA A 24 9.05 -4.35 -17.72
CA ALA A 24 8.66 -4.37 -16.32
C ALA A 24 9.60 -5.25 -15.47
N SER A 25 10.11 -4.70 -14.37
CA SER A 25 10.73 -5.41 -13.26
C SER A 25 9.74 -5.48 -12.08
N TRP A 26 10.01 -6.33 -11.08
CA TRP A 26 9.18 -6.48 -9.88
C TRP A 26 9.42 -5.34 -8.87
N GLU A 27 9.26 -4.09 -9.32
CA GLU A 27 9.48 -2.87 -8.52
C GLU A 27 8.16 -2.22 -8.05
N GLY A 28 7.03 -2.89 -8.30
CA GLY A 28 5.71 -2.39 -7.93
C GLY A 28 5.43 -2.48 -6.43
N ASN A 29 5.68 -1.40 -5.68
CA ASN A 29 5.42 -1.33 -4.24
C ASN A 29 4.12 -0.58 -3.88
N LEU A 30 3.05 -0.72 -4.68
CA LEU A 30 1.78 -0.06 -4.37
C LEU A 30 1.11 -0.61 -3.09
N ARG A 31 1.33 -1.90 -2.81
CA ARG A 31 0.71 -2.62 -1.67
C ARG A 31 1.78 -3.29 -0.82
N ALA A 32 1.76 -3.00 0.48
CA ALA A 32 2.46 -3.76 1.49
C ALA A 32 1.72 -5.09 1.69
N ILE A 33 2.39 -6.21 1.41
CA ILE A 33 1.85 -7.57 1.58
C ILE A 33 2.94 -8.42 2.25
N LYS A 34 2.57 -9.15 3.30
CA LYS A 34 3.42 -10.16 3.92
C LYS A 34 2.99 -11.55 3.45
N TRP A 35 3.74 -12.11 2.51
CA TRP A 35 3.55 -13.48 2.03
C TRP A 35 4.21 -14.50 2.99
N SER A 36 3.59 -15.67 3.15
CA SER A 36 4.07 -16.73 4.06
C SER A 36 5.44 -17.29 3.66
N ASP A 37 5.73 -17.37 2.37
CA ASP A 37 7.01 -17.81 1.80
C ASP A 37 8.14 -16.77 1.97
N MET A 38 7.81 -15.53 2.30
CA MET A 38 8.76 -14.42 2.51
C MET A 38 9.00 -14.08 3.99
N THR A 39 8.65 -14.96 4.94
CA THR A 39 8.76 -14.70 6.40
C THR A 39 10.10 -14.13 6.87
N ARG A 40 11.21 -14.57 6.27
CA ARG A 40 12.56 -14.08 6.61
C ARG A 40 12.80 -12.60 6.27
N SER A 41 12.15 -12.06 5.24
CA SER A 41 12.37 -10.67 4.80
C SER A 41 11.59 -9.65 5.61
N HIS A 42 10.46 -10.06 6.21
CA HIS A 42 9.54 -9.15 6.91
C HIS A 42 9.33 -9.47 8.40
N GLY A 43 10.06 -10.47 8.92
CA GLY A 43 10.07 -10.83 10.34
C GLY A 43 8.86 -11.67 10.77
N GLY A 44 8.17 -12.32 9.84
CA GLY A 44 6.98 -13.12 10.11
C GLY A 44 5.69 -12.29 10.26
N CYS A 45 4.60 -12.97 10.53
CA CYS A 45 3.27 -12.39 10.72
C CYS A 45 2.91 -12.44 12.21
N HIS A 46 2.48 -11.32 12.79
CA HIS A 46 2.06 -11.24 14.19
C HIS A 46 0.52 -11.30 14.36
N GLY A 47 -0.21 -11.54 13.26
CA GLY A 47 -1.60 -11.97 13.28
C GLY A 47 -1.71 -13.43 12.86
N ARG A 48 -2.28 -13.69 11.68
CA ARG A 48 -2.44 -15.04 11.14
C ARG A 48 -2.38 -15.06 9.61
N TYR A 49 -1.91 -16.16 9.03
CA TYR A 49 -1.95 -16.34 7.58
C TYR A 49 -3.31 -16.89 7.13
N VAL A 50 -3.86 -16.31 6.06
CA VAL A 50 -5.06 -16.84 5.36
C VAL A 50 -4.80 -16.81 3.86
N ARG A 51 -4.72 -18.01 3.27
CA ARG A 51 -4.31 -18.21 1.87
C ARG A 51 -2.96 -17.55 1.59
N ASP A 52 -1.96 -17.90 2.41
CA ASP A 52 -0.55 -17.46 2.31
C ASP A 52 -0.29 -15.96 2.44
N ILE A 53 -1.30 -15.17 2.79
CA ILE A 53 -1.18 -13.73 3.04
C ILE A 53 -1.44 -13.47 4.53
N CYS A 54 -0.57 -12.69 5.15
CA CYS A 54 -0.73 -12.26 6.54
C CYS A 54 -1.95 -11.34 6.67
N ILE A 55 -2.85 -11.70 7.59
CA ILE A 55 -3.76 -10.76 8.24
C ILE A 55 -2.96 -10.11 9.37
N TYR A 56 -2.76 -8.80 9.28
CA TYR A 56 -1.91 -8.07 10.21
C TYR A 56 -2.49 -8.06 11.62
N GLY A 57 -1.62 -8.30 12.61
CA GLY A 57 -1.91 -8.10 14.03
C GLY A 57 -1.23 -6.84 14.58
N PRO A 58 -1.41 -6.49 15.86
CA PRO A 58 -0.82 -5.30 16.46
C PRO A 58 0.72 -5.31 16.41
N GLY A 59 1.34 -6.48 16.47
CA GLY A 59 2.80 -6.64 16.35
C GLY A 59 3.36 -6.27 14.97
N ASP A 60 2.51 -6.21 13.94
CA ASP A 60 2.93 -5.84 12.58
C ASP A 60 2.93 -4.32 12.33
N LEU A 61 2.41 -3.51 13.26
CA LEU A 61 2.31 -2.04 13.11
C LEU A 61 3.65 -1.37 12.82
N LYS A 62 4.72 -1.77 13.51
CA LYS A 62 6.07 -1.22 13.28
C LYS A 62 6.55 -1.47 11.84
N TRP A 63 6.24 -2.63 11.28
CA TRP A 63 6.59 -2.95 9.90
C TRP A 63 5.73 -2.14 8.92
N LEU A 64 4.43 -2.00 9.20
CA LEU A 64 3.49 -1.22 8.38
C LEU A 64 3.84 0.27 8.34
N PHE A 65 4.19 0.88 9.48
CA PHE A 65 4.57 2.30 9.54
C PHE A 65 5.83 2.63 8.74
N ASN A 66 6.73 1.65 8.56
CA ASN A 66 7.98 1.80 7.81
C ASN A 66 7.85 1.33 6.34
N SER A 67 6.69 0.86 5.91
CA SER A 67 6.49 0.40 4.55
C SER A 67 6.41 1.59 3.58
N SER A 68 7.00 1.45 2.39
CA SER A 68 6.81 2.39 1.28
C SER A 68 5.48 2.17 0.53
N GLY A 69 4.72 1.14 0.90
CA GLY A 69 3.42 0.85 0.30
C GLY A 69 2.38 1.92 0.60
N MET A 70 1.65 2.36 -0.44
CA MET A 70 0.53 3.29 -0.26
C MET A 70 -0.69 2.62 0.40
N PHE A 71 -0.85 1.31 0.17
CA PHE A 71 -1.90 0.49 0.75
C PHE A 71 -1.31 -0.75 1.41
N ALA A 72 -2.08 -1.42 2.26
CA ALA A 72 -1.66 -2.66 2.90
C ALA A 72 -2.77 -3.72 2.82
N ASN A 73 -2.38 -5.00 2.75
CA ASN A 73 -3.32 -6.13 2.66
C ASN A 73 -2.76 -7.33 3.47
N LYS A 74 -3.49 -7.95 4.41
CA LYS A 74 -4.94 -7.84 4.76
C LYS A 74 -5.15 -7.39 6.21
N PHE A 75 -6.33 -6.84 6.50
CA PHE A 75 -6.79 -6.48 7.85
C PHE A 75 -8.03 -7.25 8.26
N GLU A 76 -8.22 -7.46 9.56
CA GLU A 76 -9.41 -8.09 10.13
C GLU A 76 -9.82 -7.37 11.42
N LEU A 77 -10.82 -6.49 11.29
CA LEU A 77 -11.27 -5.63 12.39
C LEU A 77 -11.83 -6.42 13.59
N LYS A 78 -12.46 -7.58 13.36
CA LYS A 78 -13.06 -8.38 14.44
C LYS A 78 -12.01 -9.03 15.35
N THR A 79 -10.85 -9.39 14.79
CA THR A 79 -9.81 -10.14 15.50
C THR A 79 -8.74 -9.21 16.05
N TYR A 80 -8.35 -8.20 15.27
CA TYR A 80 -7.30 -7.25 15.62
C TYR A 80 -7.77 -5.79 15.44
N PRO A 81 -8.82 -5.33 16.16
CA PRO A 81 -9.28 -3.94 16.05
C PRO A 81 -8.16 -2.89 16.21
N PRO A 82 -7.25 -3.02 17.21
CA PRO A 82 -6.20 -2.03 17.42
C PRO A 82 -5.26 -1.85 16.23
N THR A 83 -5.10 -2.87 15.37
CA THR A 83 -4.24 -2.75 14.19
C THR A 83 -4.77 -1.72 13.21
N VAL A 84 -6.09 -1.70 12.98
CA VAL A 84 -6.72 -0.74 12.07
C VAL A 84 -6.82 0.64 12.73
N GLU A 85 -7.24 0.69 13.99
CA GLU A 85 -7.40 1.94 14.75
C GLU A 85 -6.08 2.71 14.88
N CYS A 86 -4.97 2.05 15.24
CA CYS A 86 -3.68 2.71 15.34
C CYS A 86 -3.17 3.23 13.99
N LEU A 87 -3.45 2.53 12.89
CA LEU A 87 -3.10 2.99 11.54
C LEU A 87 -3.92 4.24 11.17
N GLU A 88 -5.21 4.24 11.45
CA GLU A 88 -6.09 5.39 11.21
C GLU A 88 -5.62 6.61 11.98
N LEU A 89 -5.39 6.47 13.29
CA LEU A 89 -4.90 7.55 14.15
C LEU A 89 -3.56 8.10 13.64
N ARG A 90 -2.62 7.22 13.27
CA ARG A 90 -1.30 7.62 12.76
C ARG A 90 -1.40 8.36 11.43
N LEU A 91 -2.26 7.89 10.53
CA LEU A 91 -2.46 8.52 9.22
C LEU A 91 -3.16 9.88 9.37
N ARG A 92 -4.16 9.98 10.27
CA ARG A 92 -4.83 11.24 10.59
C ARG A 92 -3.86 12.26 11.18
N GLU A 93 -3.08 11.87 12.18
CA GLU A 93 -2.01 12.70 12.75
C GLU A 93 -1.06 13.21 11.67
N ARG A 94 -0.59 12.32 10.78
CA ARG A 94 0.31 12.70 9.70
C ARG A 94 -0.34 13.69 8.73
N ALA A 95 -1.60 13.47 8.35
CA ALA A 95 -2.32 14.34 7.44
C ALA A 95 -2.55 15.74 8.02
N LEU A 96 -2.93 15.83 9.29
CA LEU A 96 -3.12 17.12 9.97
C LEU A 96 -1.81 17.88 10.13
N ASN A 97 -0.72 17.19 10.52
CA ASN A 97 0.59 17.80 10.69
C ASN A 97 1.23 18.26 9.36
N GLN A 98 0.79 17.69 8.23
CA GLN A 98 1.29 18.03 6.88
C GLN A 98 0.31 18.92 6.11
N SER A 99 -0.74 19.44 6.77
CA SER A 99 -1.71 20.30 6.11
C SER A 99 -1.09 21.64 5.72
N GLU A 100 -1.18 21.99 4.44
CA GLU A 100 -0.81 23.32 3.93
C GLU A 100 -1.86 24.39 4.27
N THR A 101 -3.07 23.95 4.63
CA THR A 101 -4.19 24.83 5.01
C THR A 101 -4.39 24.84 6.52
N PRO A 102 -4.93 25.92 7.10
CA PRO A 102 -5.27 25.94 8.52
C PRO A 102 -6.19 24.77 8.89
N VAL A 103 -5.78 24.01 9.91
CA VAL A 103 -6.56 22.88 10.41
C VAL A 103 -7.67 23.40 11.30
N GLU A 104 -8.91 23.01 11.01
CA GLU A 104 -10.04 23.29 11.89
C GLU A 104 -9.90 22.53 13.22
N PRO A 105 -10.06 23.18 14.39
CA PRO A 105 -9.91 22.52 15.69
C PRO A 105 -10.81 21.28 15.88
N SER A 106 -11.97 21.27 15.20
CA SER A 106 -12.89 20.13 15.22
C SER A 106 -12.31 18.86 14.58
N TRP A 107 -11.28 18.97 13.72
CA TRP A 107 -10.68 17.83 13.03
C TRP A 107 -9.68 17.04 13.88
N TYR A 108 -9.35 17.49 15.08
CA TYR A 108 -8.56 16.71 16.03
C TYR A 108 -9.38 15.70 16.83
N PHE A 109 -10.72 15.82 16.81
CA PHE A 109 -11.65 15.03 17.61
C PHE A 109 -12.55 14.12 16.76
#